data_AF-X1PXN7-F1
#
_entry.id   AF-X1PXN7-F1
#
_cell.length_a   1.000
_cell.length_b   1.000
_cell.length_c   1.000
_cell.angle_alpha   90.00
_cell.angle_beta   90.00
_cell.angle_gamma   90.00
#
_symmetry.space_group_name_H-M   'P 1'
#
loop_
_entity.id
_entity.type
_entity.pdbx_description
1 polymer ?
#
loop_
_entity_poly.entity_id
_entity_poly.type
_entity_poly.pdbx_seq_one_letter_code
_entity_poly.pdbx_strand_id
1 'polypeptide(L)'
;MGKSLIFALLLRGFASLIIEVLLIRELLVTFSGNELSIGIILANWLILVALGSFVLGRFADKVKYKIEIYASLQLIISLYLPFAIYLCRTIKNIIGVVPGEAVGIIP
;
A
#
# COMPACT_ATOMS: atom_id res chain seq x y z
N MET A 1 -7.42 13.65 26.05
CA MET A 1 -6.80 13.62 24.71
C MET A 1 -6.09 12.30 24.35
N GLY A 2 -5.44 11.57 25.28
CA GLY A 2 -4.67 10.36 24.94
C GLY A 2 -5.46 9.18 24.33
N LYS A 3 -6.68 8.89 24.82
CA LYS A 3 -7.47 7.74 24.34
C LYS A 3 -7.90 7.86 22.86
N SER A 4 -8.23 9.07 22.41
CA SER A 4 -8.65 9.34 21.03
C SER A 4 -7.50 9.21 20.04
N LEU A 5 -6.28 9.64 20.42
CA LEU A 5 -5.08 9.47 19.60
C LEU A 5 -4.68 8.01 19.45
N ILE A 6 -4.73 7.23 20.54
CA ILE A 6 -4.46 5.79 20.49
C ILE A 6 -5.47 5.11 19.56
N PHE A 7 -6.75 5.46 19.67
CA PHE A 7 -7.78 4.92 18.78
C PHE A 7 -7.53 5.27 17.31
N ALA A 8 -7.15 6.52 17.01
CA ALA A 8 -6.81 6.94 15.65
C ALA A 8 -5.59 6.19 15.09
N LEU A 9 -4.55 5.98 15.91
CA LEU A 9 -3.36 5.20 15.53
C LEU A 9 -3.69 3.73 15.27
N LEU A 10 -4.53 3.12 16.12
CA LEU A 10 -5.00 1.75 15.91
C LEU A 10 -5.83 1.64 14.64
N LEU A 11 -6.77 2.55 14.42
CA LEU A 11 -7.61 2.58 13.22
C LEU A 11 -6.77 2.75 11.96
N ARG A 12 -5.72 3.56 12.03
CA ARG A 12 -4.77 3.76 10.94
C ARG A 12 -3.98 2.49 10.64
N GLY A 13 -3.47 1.79 11.66
CA GLY A 13 -2.79 0.51 11.50
C GLY A 13 -3.73 -0.54 10.89
N PHE A 14 -4.96 -0.63 11.40
CA PHE A 14 -5.99 -1.51 10.88
C PHE A 14 -6.32 -1.23 9.41
N ALA A 15 -6.49 0.05 9.04
CA ALA A 15 -6.69 0.44 7.66
C ALA A 15 -5.49 0.02 6.78
N SER A 16 -4.25 0.22 7.24
CA SER A 16 -3.05 -0.21 6.51
C SER A 16 -3.06 -1.71 6.20
N LEU A 17 -3.45 -2.55 7.18
CA LEU A 17 -3.54 -4.00 6.98
C LEU A 17 -4.60 -4.38 5.94
N ILE A 18 -5.76 -3.72 5.96
CA ILE A 18 -6.81 -3.96 4.95
C ILE A 18 -6.29 -3.62 3.56
N ILE A 19 -5.63 -2.47 3.40
CA ILE A 19 -5.07 -2.02 2.12
C ILE A 19 -4.03 -3.03 1.61
N GLU A 20 -3.12 -3.46 2.46
CA GLU A 20 -2.08 -4.43 2.14
C GLU A 20 -2.67 -5.77 1.66
N VAL A 21 -3.62 -6.33 2.42
CA VAL A 21 -4.26 -7.61 2.07
C VAL A 21 -5.07 -7.49 0.78
N LEU A 22 -5.79 -6.38 0.58
CA LEU A 22 -6.56 -6.15 -0.65
C LEU A 22 -5.65 -6.05 -1.88
N LEU A 23 -4.55 -5.30 -1.79
CA LEU A 23 -3.61 -5.14 -2.90
C LEU A 23 -2.91 -6.46 -3.24
N ILE A 24 -2.48 -7.21 -2.23
CA ILE A 24 -1.88 -8.53 -2.44
C ILE A 24 -2.90 -9.44 -3.16
N ARG A 25 -4.14 -9.49 -2.69
CA ARG A 25 -5.17 -10.33 -3.33
C ARG A 25 -5.45 -9.91 -4.77
N GLU A 26 -5.57 -8.62 -5.05
CA GLU A 26 -5.83 -8.14 -6.41
C GLU A 26 -4.63 -8.45 -7.32
N LEU A 27 -3.40 -8.31 -6.83
CA LEU A 27 -2.19 -8.68 -7.58
C LEU A 27 -2.06 -10.18 -7.81
N LEU A 28 -2.40 -11.02 -6.84
CA LEU A 28 -2.37 -12.48 -6.99
C LEU A 28 -3.42 -12.97 -8.01
N VAL A 29 -4.65 -12.47 -7.93
CA VAL A 29 -5.72 -12.81 -8.89
C VAL A 29 -5.36 -12.29 -10.27
N THR A 30 -4.74 -11.12 -10.36
CA THR A 30 -4.29 -10.55 -11.62
C THR A 30 -3.14 -11.37 -12.20
N PHE A 31 -2.05 -11.59 -11.50
CA PHE A 31 -0.84 -12.22 -12.08
C PHE A 31 -0.76 -13.73 -11.90
N SER A 32 -1.81 -14.39 -11.39
CA SER A 32 -1.77 -15.80 -10.99
C SER A 32 -0.57 -16.10 -10.07
N GLY A 33 -0.32 -15.19 -9.11
CA GLY A 33 0.87 -15.22 -8.27
C GLY A 33 0.89 -16.42 -7.32
N ASN A 34 2.09 -16.87 -6.96
CA ASN A 34 2.34 -17.96 -6.02
C ASN A 34 2.72 -17.44 -4.62
N GLU A 35 2.99 -18.34 -3.68
CA GLU A 35 3.39 -18.01 -2.30
C GLU A 35 4.67 -17.17 -2.23
N LEU A 36 5.63 -17.41 -3.12
CA LEU A 36 6.85 -16.60 -3.25
C LEU A 36 6.50 -15.14 -3.62
N SER A 37 5.54 -14.96 -4.52
CA SER A 37 5.08 -13.63 -4.97
C SER A 37 4.49 -12.83 -3.80
N ILE A 38 3.74 -13.49 -2.91
CA ILE A 38 3.23 -12.88 -1.68
C ILE A 38 4.39 -12.39 -0.82
N GLY A 39 5.40 -13.25 -0.60
CA GLY A 39 6.58 -12.90 0.18
C GLY A 39 7.34 -11.70 -0.38
N ILE A 40 7.51 -11.62 -1.70
CA ILE A 40 8.18 -10.50 -2.36
C ILE A 40 7.38 -9.20 -2.22
N ILE A 41 6.06 -9.24 -2.45
CA ILE A 41 5.19 -8.07 -2.32
C ILE A 41 5.22 -7.53 -0.88
N LEU A 42 5.11 -8.42 0.11
CA LEU A 42 5.19 -8.08 1.53
C LEU A 42 6.56 -7.50 1.90
N ALA A 43 7.64 -8.12 1.45
CA ALA A 43 8.99 -7.64 1.72
C ALA A 43 9.18 -6.21 1.17
N ASN A 44 8.76 -5.97 -0.07
CA ASN A 44 8.81 -4.63 -0.67
C ASN A 44 7.96 -3.62 0.12
N TRP A 45 6.75 -4.00 0.51
CA TRP A 45 5.87 -3.15 1.32
C TRP A 45 6.52 -2.77 2.66
N LEU A 46 7.06 -3.75 3.39
CA LEU A 46 7.69 -3.53 4.69
C LEU A 46 8.97 -2.68 4.60
N ILE A 47 9.80 -2.89 3.56
CA ILE A 47 10.98 -2.05 3.32
C ILE A 47 10.59 -0.59 3.13
N LEU A 48 9.58 -0.32 2.29
CA LEU A 48 9.09 1.03 2.06
C LEU A 48 8.50 1.66 3.32
N VAL A 49 7.73 0.90 4.11
CA VAL A 49 7.19 1.36 5.40
C VAL A 49 8.31 1.69 6.38
N ALA A 50 9.34 0.83 6.48
CA ALA A 50 10.49 1.04 7.36
C ALA A 50 11.27 2.30 6.95
N LEU A 51 11.58 2.46 5.66
CA LEU A 51 12.26 3.63 5.13
C LEU A 51 11.43 4.91 5.33
N GLY A 52 10.14 4.87 5.02
CA GLY A 52 9.22 5.99 5.20
C GLY A 52 9.12 6.42 6.66
N SER A 53 8.98 5.45 7.59
CA SER A 53 8.92 5.72 9.03
C SER A 53 10.25 6.27 9.57
N PHE A 54 11.39 5.74 9.10
CA PHE A 54 12.71 6.22 9.53
C PHE A 54 13.00 7.65 9.08
N VAL A 55 12.72 7.96 7.82
CA VAL A 55 12.94 9.29 7.25
C VAL A 55 11.92 10.27 7.82
N LEU A 56 10.62 10.02 7.62
CA LEU A 56 9.57 10.96 8.01
C LEU A 56 9.40 11.05 9.52
N GLY A 57 9.67 9.98 10.28
CA GLY A 57 9.65 10.01 11.74
C GLY A 57 10.67 10.98 12.32
N ARG A 58 11.86 11.12 11.71
CA ARG A 58 12.85 12.12 12.12
C ARG A 58 12.43 13.55 11.83
N PHE A 59 11.64 13.77 10.77
CA PHE A 59 11.10 15.09 10.44
C PHE A 59 9.83 15.43 11.23
N ALA A 60 9.06 14.42 11.67
CA ALA A 60 7.77 14.58 12.35
C ALA A 60 7.85 15.38 13.66
N ASP A 61 8.99 15.34 14.37
CA ASP A 61 9.19 16.13 15.59
C ASP A 61 9.46 17.61 15.33
N LYS A 62 9.92 17.96 14.13
CA LYS A 62 10.25 19.35 13.76
C LYS A 62 9.06 20.13 13.21
N VAL A 63 7.90 19.50 13.05
CA VAL A 63 6.75 20.12 12.38
C VAL A 63 5.78 20.74 13.39
N LYS A 64 5.41 22.01 13.15
CA LYS A 64 4.47 22.78 13.98
C LYS A 64 3.02 22.27 13.91
N TYR A 65 2.59 21.80 12.75
CA TYR A 65 1.18 21.49 12.42
C TYR A 65 0.94 19.97 12.33
N LYS A 66 1.11 19.25 13.46
CA LYS A 66 1.10 17.78 13.49
C LYS A 66 -0.25 17.17 13.12
N ILE A 67 -1.35 17.84 13.49
CA ILE A 67 -2.72 17.33 13.30
C ILE A 67 -3.19 17.57 11.86
N GLU A 68 -2.92 18.75 11.29
CA GLU A 68 -3.30 19.08 9.92
C GLU A 68 -2.57 18.19 8.91
N ILE A 69 -1.29 17.91 9.17
CA ILE A 69 -0.48 17.01 8.33
C ILE A 69 -0.99 15.57 8.43
N TYR A 70 -1.34 15.11 9.62
CA TYR A 70 -1.91 13.78 9.81
C TYR A 70 -3.24 13.62 9.04
N ALA A 71 -4.13 14.62 9.14
CA ALA A 71 -5.39 14.63 8.40
C ALA A 71 -5.16 14.64 6.87
N SER A 72 -4.21 15.45 6.39
CA SER A 72 -3.85 15.51 4.97
C SER A 72 -3.31 14.18 4.45
N LEU A 73 -2.43 13.52 5.22
CA LEU A 73 -1.90 12.18 4.91
C LEU A 73 -3.01 11.11 4.87
N GLN A 74 -4.02 11.22 5.74
CA GLN A 74 -5.16 10.31 5.72
C GLN A 74 -5.99 10.47 4.44
N LEU A 75 -6.21 11.72 3.99
CA LEU A 75 -6.90 12.00 2.72
C LEU A 75 -6.14 11.47 1.51
N ILE A 76 -4.83 11.68 1.46
CA ILE A 76 -3.96 11.16 0.39
C ILE A 76 -4.09 9.63 0.30
N ILE A 77 -4.12 8.93 1.44
CA ILE A 77 -4.26 7.46 1.44
C ILE A 77 -5.65 6.99 1.05
N SER A 78 -6.68 7.75 1.40
CA SER A 78 -8.04 7.48 0.91
C SER A 78 -8.14 7.58 -0.61
N LEU A 79 -7.40 8.49 -1.24
CA LEU A 79 -7.31 8.62 -2.70
C LEU A 79 -6.37 7.59 -3.34
N TYR A 80 -5.30 7.21 -2.63
CA TYR A 80 -4.36 6.19 -3.09
C TYR A 80 -5.02 4.83 -3.28
N LEU A 81 -5.95 4.43 -2.39
CA LEU A 81 -6.61 3.13 -2.48
C LEU A 81 -7.35 2.88 -3.81
N PRO A 82 -8.33 3.70 -4.23
CA PRO A 82 -9.03 3.50 -5.50
C PRO A 82 -8.07 3.60 -6.68
N PHE A 83 -7.08 4.48 -6.61
CA PHE A 83 -6.07 4.63 -7.65
C PHE A 83 -5.19 3.38 -7.79
N ALA A 84 -4.73 2.80 -6.67
CA ALA A 84 -3.92 1.58 -6.66
C ALA A 84 -4.71 0.36 -7.18
N ILE A 85 -5.98 0.24 -6.82
CA ILE A 85 -6.86 -0.82 -7.35
C ILE A 85 -7.07 -0.64 -8.86
N TYR A 86 -7.34 0.60 -9.31
CA TYR A 86 -7.48 0.91 -10.73
C TYR A 86 -6.21 0.56 -11.53
N LEU A 87 -5.04 0.89 -10.99
CA LEU A 87 -3.76 0.51 -11.58
C LEU A 87 -3.59 -1.00 -11.63
N CYS A 88 -3.84 -1.74 -10.54
CA CYS A 88 -3.74 -3.20 -10.53
C CYS A 88 -4.60 -3.87 -11.62
N ARG A 89 -5.77 -3.29 -11.93
CA ARG A 89 -6.65 -3.81 -12.98
C ARG A 89 -6.20 -3.41 -14.39
N THR A 90 -5.68 -2.21 -14.55
CA THR A 90 -5.31 -1.67 -15.87
C THR A 90 -3.91 -2.08 -16.30
N ILE A 91 -3.05 -2.50 -15.37
CA ILE A 91 -1.66 -2.86 -15.67
C ILE A 91 -1.55 -4.01 -16.67
N LYS A 92 -2.50 -4.96 -16.66
CA LYS A 92 -2.59 -6.02 -17.69
C LYS A 92 -2.82 -5.47 -19.09
N ASN A 93 -3.74 -4.51 -19.20
CA ASN A 93 -4.07 -3.87 -20.47
C ASN A 93 -2.90 -3.01 -20.98
N ILE A 94 -2.12 -2.41 -20.07
CA ILE A 94 -0.96 -1.58 -20.42
C ILE A 94 0.26 -2.42 -20.82
N ILE A 95 0.48 -3.57 -20.16
CA ILE A 95 1.60 -4.48 -20.48
C ILE A 95 1.29 -5.32 -21.75
N GLY A 96 0.06 -5.28 -22.26
CA GLY A 96 -0.32 -5.96 -23.51
C GLY A 96 -0.48 -7.47 -23.37
N VAL A 97 -0.63 -7.97 -22.14
CA VAL A 97 -0.78 -9.40 -21.86
C VAL A 97 -2.26 -9.79 -22.04
N VAL A 98 -2.54 -10.69 -22.98
CA VAL A 98 -3.89 -11.20 -23.24
C VAL A 98 -4.40 -11.91 -21.95
N PRO A 99 -5.67 -11.73 -21.55
CA PRO A 99 -6.18 -12.36 -20.33
C PRO A 99 -6.11 -13.89 -20.44
N GLY A 100 -5.14 -14.51 -19.78
CA GLY A 100 -4.95 -15.97 -19.77
C GLY A 100 -3.53 -16.45 -20.08
N GLU A 101 -2.62 -15.58 -20.49
CA GLU A 101 -1.22 -15.97 -20.71
C GLU A 101 -0.44 -15.89 -19.39
N ALA A 102 0.03 -17.04 -18.91
CA ALA A 102 1.11 -17.06 -17.93
C ALA A 102 2.31 -16.38 -18.59
N VAL A 103 2.80 -15.30 -17.99
CA VAL A 103 3.99 -14.61 -18.48
C VAL A 103 5.18 -15.56 -18.35
N GLY A 104 5.41 -16.34 -19.40
CA GLY A 104 6.64 -17.10 -19.60
C GLY A 104 7.81 -16.13 -19.66
N ILE A 105 8.95 -16.56 -19.15
CA ILE A 105 10.14 -15.73 -18.99
C ILE A 105 10.77 -15.36 -20.36
N ILE A 106 10.24 -15.88 -21.47
CA ILE A 106 10.71 -15.64 -22.84
C ILE A 106 9.54 -15.91 -23.81
N PRO A 107 9.45 -15.19 -24.96
CA PRO A 107 8.41 -15.40 -25.96
C PRO A 107 8.48 -16.78 -26.63
#